data_AF-A0A4R2RB24-F1
#
_entry.id   AF-A0A4R2RB24-F1
#
_cell.length_a   1.000
_cell.length_b   1.000
_cell.length_c   1.000
_cell.angle_alpha   90.00
_cell.angle_beta   90.00
_cell.angle_gamma   90.00
#
_symmetry.space_group_name_H-M   'P 1'
#
loop_
_entity.id
_entity.type
_entity.pdbx_description
1 polymer ?
#
loop_
_entity_poly.entity_id
_entity_poly.type
_entity_poly.pdbx_seq_one_letter_code
_entity_poly.pdbx_strand_id
1 'polypeptide(L)'
;MGMGFWSEAKEHREATEHLHDTAWWQGLMNDPHFANSFQRNYDVRLKLSSTAYIRKLMNSEMERRAFIEEVLHPNPEHLANPDQD
;
A
#
# COMPACT_ATOMS: atom_id res chain seq x y z
N MET A 1 23.62 -2.65 18.27
CA MET A 1 22.98 -2.91 16.96
C MET A 1 21.70 -2.11 16.86
N GLY A 2 21.80 -0.81 16.54
CA GLY A 2 20.64 0.09 16.57
C GLY A 2 20.70 1.20 15.53
N MET A 3 21.55 1.09 14.50
CA MET A 3 21.60 2.07 13.39
C MET A 3 20.89 1.55 12.12
N GLY A 4 20.90 0.23 11.87
CA GLY A 4 20.25 -0.36 10.70
C GLY A 4 18.72 -0.20 10.70
N PHE A 5 18.06 -0.52 11.81
CA PHE A 5 16.61 -0.40 11.95
C PHE A 5 16.08 1.03 11.75
N TRP A 6 16.81 2.04 12.25
CA TRP A 6 16.42 3.45 12.07
C TRP A 6 16.64 3.91 10.63
N SER A 7 17.66 3.40 9.94
CA SER A 7 17.88 3.66 8.52
C SER A 7 16.75 3.06 7.68
N GLU A 8 16.38 1.81 7.95
CA GLU A 8 15.30 1.11 7.24
C GLU A 8 13.95 1.79 7.44
N ALA A 9 13.62 2.19 8.68
CA ALA A 9 12.39 2.91 8.98
C ALA A 9 12.33 4.28 8.27
N LYS A 10 13.47 4.98 8.19
CA LYS A 10 13.59 6.24 7.46
C LYS A 10 13.39 6.03 5.95
N GLU A 11 14.08 5.06 5.37
CA GLU A 11 13.96 4.75 3.93
C GLU A 11 12.55 4.31 3.55
N HIS A 12 11.89 3.54 4.41
CA HIS A 12 10.49 3.16 4.21
C HIS A 12 9.60 4.40 4.18
N ARG A 13 9.75 5.28 5.17
CA ARG A 13 8.98 6.53 5.25
C ARG A 13 9.16 7.40 4.01
N GLU A 14 10.41 7.63 3.59
CA GLU A 14 10.72 8.41 2.38
C GLU A 14 10.10 7.77 1.13
N ALA A 15 10.15 6.44 1.00
CA ALA A 15 9.53 5.74 -0.12
C ALA A 15 7.99 5.87 -0.10
N THR A 16 7.35 5.79 1.07
CA THR A 16 5.89 5.98 1.20
C THR A 16 5.49 7.41 0.86
N GLU A 17 6.22 8.41 1.35
CA GLU A 17 5.98 9.82 1.03
C GLU A 17 6.09 10.05 -0.49
N HIS A 18 7.15 9.53 -1.12
CA HIS A 18 7.31 9.60 -2.58
C HIS A 18 6.17 8.92 -3.35
N LEU A 19 5.71 7.74 -2.89
CA LEU A 19 4.57 7.05 -3.50
C LEU A 19 3.34 7.96 -3.49
N HIS A 20 3.05 8.59 -2.35
CA HIS A 20 1.89 9.45 -2.17
C HIS A 20 1.93 10.72 -3.02
N ASP A 21 3.12 11.23 -3.31
CA ASP A 21 3.33 12.38 -4.18
C ASP A 21 3.20 12.05 -5.68
N THR A 22 3.15 10.77 -6.05
CA THR A 22 2.97 10.41 -7.46
C THR A 22 1.57 10.76 -7.97
N ALA A 23 1.49 11.28 -9.19
CA ALA A 23 0.20 11.56 -9.85
C ALA A 23 -0.68 10.32 -10.00
N TRP A 24 -0.07 9.13 -10.13
CA TRP A 24 -0.77 7.85 -10.16
C TRP A 24 -1.50 7.56 -8.84
N TRP A 25 -0.79 7.72 -7.70
CA TRP A 25 -1.40 7.51 -6.39
C TRP A 25 -2.50 8.53 -6.10
N GLN A 26 -2.25 9.81 -6.37
CA GLN A 26 -3.25 10.86 -6.20
C GLN A 26 -4.48 10.61 -7.08
N GLY A 27 -4.27 10.18 -8.33
CA GLY A 27 -5.36 9.81 -9.25
C GLY A 27 -6.22 8.66 -8.71
N LEU A 28 -5.60 7.63 -8.14
CA LEU A 28 -6.30 6.51 -7.49
C LEU A 28 -7.08 6.94 -6.26
N MET A 29 -6.46 7.73 -5.38
CA MET A 29 -7.09 8.17 -4.13
C MET A 29 -8.18 9.22 -4.35
N ASN A 30 -8.24 9.86 -5.52
CA ASN A 30 -9.34 10.73 -5.92
C ASN A 30 -10.63 9.95 -6.25
N ASP A 31 -10.56 8.64 -6.47
CA ASP A 31 -11.74 7.78 -6.56
C ASP A 31 -12.20 7.39 -5.14
N PRO A 32 -13.38 7.85 -4.68
CA PRO A 32 -13.88 7.53 -3.35
C PRO A 32 -14.11 6.03 -3.14
N HIS A 33 -14.43 5.28 -4.19
CA HIS A 33 -14.63 3.83 -4.07
C HIS A 33 -13.29 3.15 -3.79
N PHE A 34 -12.27 3.48 -4.57
CA PHE A 34 -10.93 2.95 -4.38
C PHE A 34 -10.35 3.35 -3.02
N ALA A 35 -10.45 4.63 -2.65
CA ALA A 35 -9.92 5.12 -1.38
C ALA A 35 -10.54 4.41 -0.16
N ASN A 36 -11.85 4.15 -0.18
CA ASN A 36 -12.53 3.39 0.88
C ASN A 36 -12.07 1.93 0.91
N SER A 37 -11.96 1.28 -0.24
CA SER A 37 -11.48 -0.10 -0.33
C SER A 37 -10.02 -0.22 0.13
N PHE A 38 -9.16 0.72 -0.26
CA PHE A 38 -7.77 0.79 0.20
C PHE A 38 -7.70 0.93 1.72
N GLN A 39 -8.46 1.87 2.29
CA GLN A 39 -8.46 2.12 3.74
C GLN A 39 -8.93 0.91 4.54
N ARG A 40 -9.92 0.16 4.03
CA ARG A 40 -10.46 -1.03 4.70
C ARG A 40 -9.58 -2.26 4.54
N ASN A 41 -9.03 -2.48 3.35
CA ASN A 41 -8.49 -3.78 2.96
C ASN A 41 -6.96 -3.80 2.91
N TYR A 42 -6.30 -2.66 2.73
CA TYR A 42 -4.89 -2.64 2.33
C TYR A 42 -4.00 -1.59 3.01
N ASP A 43 -4.55 -0.56 3.66
CA ASP A 43 -3.77 0.51 4.32
C ASP A 43 -2.74 -0.04 5.31
N VAL A 44 -3.14 -0.98 6.18
CA VAL A 44 -2.24 -1.62 7.14
C VAL A 44 -1.15 -2.44 6.42
N ARG A 45 -1.50 -3.13 5.34
CA ARG A 45 -0.54 -3.95 4.57
C ARG A 45 0.52 -3.07 3.91
N LEU A 46 0.12 -1.96 3.32
CA LEU A 46 1.06 -1.02 2.72
C LEU A 46 2.00 -0.41 3.76
N LYS A 47 1.48 -0.07 4.95
CA LYS A 47 2.29 0.45 6.08
C LYS A 47 3.31 -0.55 6.63
N LEU A 48 3.02 -1.84 6.53
CA LEU A 48 3.90 -2.93 6.97
C LEU A 48 4.77 -3.49 5.83
N SER A 49 4.62 -2.96 4.62
CA SER A 49 5.32 -3.48 3.45
C SER A 49 6.81 -3.12 3.47
N SER A 50 7.59 -3.73 2.59
CA SER A 50 9.01 -3.40 2.48
C SER A 50 9.22 -2.15 1.60
N THR A 51 10.27 -1.39 1.88
CA THR A 51 10.71 -0.28 1.03
C THR A 51 10.88 -0.72 -0.44
N ALA A 52 11.37 -1.95 -0.66
CA ALA A 52 11.51 -2.51 -2.00
C ALA A 52 10.16 -2.66 -2.72
N TYR A 53 9.12 -3.09 -2.00
CA TYR A 53 7.77 -3.21 -2.54
C TYR A 53 7.17 -1.82 -2.88
N ILE A 54 7.32 -0.84 -1.99
CA ILE A 54 6.86 0.53 -2.26
C ILE A 54 7.55 1.12 -3.50
N ARG A 55 8.86 0.89 -3.65
CA ARG A 55 9.59 1.28 -4.86
C ARG A 55 9.09 0.56 -6.11
N LYS A 56 8.69 -0.71 -6.01
CA LYS A 56 8.11 -1.45 -7.13
C LYS A 56 6.76 -0.87 -7.56
N LEU A 57 5.89 -0.48 -6.63
CA LEU A 57 4.62 0.20 -6.96
C LEU A 57 4.85 1.48 -7.77
N MET A 58 5.94 2.20 -7.51
CA MET A 58 6.26 3.40 -8.29
C MET A 58 6.85 3.09 -9.68
N ASN A 59 7.49 1.94 -9.89
CA ASN A 59 8.30 1.69 -11.09
C ASN A 59 7.78 0.55 -12.00
N SER A 60 6.79 -0.24 -11.55
CA SER A 60 6.29 -1.40 -12.29
C SER A 60 4.79 -1.34 -12.49
N GLU A 61 4.36 -1.31 -13.75
CA GLU A 61 2.93 -1.34 -14.10
C GLU A 61 2.26 -2.64 -13.65
N MET A 62 2.97 -3.78 -13.75
CA MET A 62 2.46 -5.07 -13.32
C MET A 62 2.13 -5.07 -11.81
N GLU A 63 3.00 -4.47 -10.99
CA GLU A 63 2.81 -4.38 -9.54
C GLU A 63 1.68 -3.42 -9.20
N ARG A 64 1.53 -2.31 -9.94
CA ARG A 64 0.38 -1.40 -9.78
C ARG A 64 -0.95 -2.08 -10.07
N ARG A 65 -1.02 -2.90 -11.14
CA ARG A 65 -2.22 -3.66 -11.48
C ARG A 65 -2.55 -4.69 -10.41
N ALA A 66 -1.55 -5.46 -9.95
CA ALA A 66 -1.72 -6.42 -8.88
C ALA A 66 -2.19 -5.75 -7.57
N PHE A 67 -1.63 -4.59 -7.24
CA PHE A 67 -2.05 -3.79 -6.10
C PHE A 67 -3.51 -3.35 -6.20
N ILE A 68 -3.93 -2.81 -7.36
CA ILE A 68 -5.32 -2.37 -7.56
C ILE A 68 -6.28 -3.56 -7.42
N GLU A 69 -5.94 -4.70 -8.02
CA GLU A 69 -6.70 -5.95 -7.91
C GLU A 69 -6.82 -6.39 -6.44
N GLU A 70 -5.72 -6.41 -5.67
CA GLU A 70 -5.78 -6.79 -4.25
C GLU A 70 -6.59 -5.80 -3.39
N VAL A 71 -6.60 -4.51 -3.72
CA VAL A 71 -7.37 -3.49 -3.01
C VAL A 71 -8.87 -3.66 -3.25
N LEU A 72 -9.26 -3.88 -4.51
CA LEU A 72 -10.66 -3.98 -4.94
C LEU A 72 -11.24 -5.39 -4.73
N HIS A 73 -10.41 -6.41 -4.85
CA HIS A 73 -10.73 -7.82 -4.72
C HIS A 73 -9.80 -8.48 -3.71
N PRO A 74 -9.89 -8.09 -2.41
CA PRO A 74 -9.07 -8.71 -1.38
C PRO A 74 -9.35 -10.22 -1.33
N ASN A 75 -8.29 -11.02 -1.34
CA ASN A 75 -8.44 -12.45 -1.12
C ASN A 75 -9.17 -12.69 0.20
N PRO A 76 -10.10 -13.67 0.27
CA PRO A 76 -10.91 -13.91 1.46
C PRO A 76 -10.07 -14.28 2.70
N GLU A 77 -8.85 -14.78 2.53
CA GLU A 77 -7.89 -15.02 3.62
C GLU A 77 -7.29 -13.73 4.20
N HIS A 78 -7.43 -12.61 3.51
CA HIS A 78 -6.88 -11.30 3.86
C HIS A 78 -7.96 -10.29 4.26
N LEU A 79 -9.23 -10.66 4.14
CA LEU A 79 -10.33 -9.93 4.74
C LEU A 79 -10.24 -10.11 6.25
N ALA A 80 -10.03 -9.03 6.99
CA ALA A 80 -10.38 -9.03 8.41
C ALA A 80 -11.87 -9.41 8.47
N ASN A 81 -12.18 -10.60 9.01
CA ASN A 81 -13.55 -11.09 9.15
C ASN A 81 -14.44 -9.92 9.60
N PRO A 82 -15.42 -9.47 8.79
CA PRO A 82 -16.50 -8.70 9.38
C PRO A 82 -17.19 -9.66 10.35
N ASP A 83 -17.29 -9.24 11.60
CA ASP A 83 -18.10 -9.84 12.66
C ASP A 83 -19.20 -10.75 12.10
N GLN A 84 -19.12 -12.04 12.44
CA GLN A 84 -20.27 -12.91 12.39
C GLN A 84 -21.23 -12.46 13.50
N ASP A 85 -22.33 -11.83 13.10
CA ASP A 85 -23.53 -11.59 13.93
C ASP A 85 -24.19 -12.93 14.33
#